data_AF-A0A1M6PEM0-F1
#
_entry.id   AF-A0A1M6PEM0-F1
#
_cell.length_a   1.000
_cell.length_b   1.000
_cell.length_c   1.000
_cell.angle_alpha   90.00
_cell.angle_beta   90.00
_cell.angle_gamma   90.00
#
_symmetry.space_group_name_H-M   'P 1'
#
loop_
_entity.id
_entity.type
_entity.pdbx_description
1 polymer ?
#
loop_
_entity_poly.entity_id
_entity_poly.type
_entity_poly.pdbx_seq_one_letter_code
_entity_poly.pdbx_strand_id
1 'polypeptide(L)'
;MFHWAEINKKNKILIATHLSLQSILLVSYFFMSAFRLEGYQPDIYKKMYVCFMTWGVFLFSILIVLWEIKGNYHKRIIEILVGVMIFSFSSLPLILIIFSVGRLNGINFILPLILQMLWGIVILSIKNLLINMKVSMWYIKYLLFIFVITVLLISMIFLFFYVQYAQLVITTIYDKDIPIFFFTNPLISIMGLSHVQVGGSTQMQYRPVLFFLVCWTVFSTAINITAYRFSKLRRINHE
;
A
#
# COMPACT_ATOMS: atom_id res chain seq x y z
N MET A 1 -16.83 -20.13 -4.39
CA MET A 1 -17.07 -19.32 -5.59
C MET A 1 -17.40 -17.90 -5.14
N PHE A 2 -16.44 -16.97 -5.17
CA PHE A 2 -16.64 -15.60 -4.70
C PHE A 2 -17.51 -14.84 -5.71
N HIS A 3 -18.80 -14.67 -5.40
CA HIS A 3 -19.66 -13.83 -6.22
C HIS A 3 -19.22 -12.38 -6.08
N TRP A 4 -18.68 -11.80 -7.17
CA TRP A 4 -18.46 -10.35 -7.34
C TRP A 4 -19.71 -9.50 -7.01
N ALA A 5 -20.89 -10.13 -6.96
CA ALA A 5 -22.15 -9.52 -6.53
C ALA A 5 -22.17 -9.11 -5.04
N GLU A 6 -21.35 -9.71 -4.17
CA GLU A 6 -21.33 -9.39 -2.73
C GLU A 6 -20.53 -8.13 -2.38
N ILE A 7 -19.67 -7.63 -3.27
CA ILE A 7 -18.94 -6.38 -3.02
C ILE A 7 -19.93 -5.22 -3.11
N ASN A 8 -20.01 -4.46 -2.02
CA ASN A 8 -20.84 -3.28 -1.89
C ASN A 8 -20.59 -2.29 -3.05
N LYS A 9 -21.66 -1.67 -3.58
CA LYS A 9 -21.62 -0.67 -4.66
C LYS A 9 -20.58 0.42 -4.40
N LYS A 10 -20.45 0.89 -3.15
CA LYS A 10 -19.45 1.90 -2.77
C LYS A 10 -18.01 1.40 -2.93
N ASN A 11 -17.73 0.17 -2.54
CA ASN A 11 -16.39 -0.42 -2.68
C ASN A 11 -16.05 -0.64 -4.17
N LYS A 12 -17.03 -1.00 -5.00
CA LYS A 12 -16.86 -1.05 -6.47
C LYS A 12 -16.50 0.32 -7.06
N ILE A 13 -17.18 1.38 -6.62
CA ILE A 13 -16.86 2.75 -7.03
C ILE A 13 -15.42 3.12 -6.63
N LEU A 14 -14.99 2.77 -5.40
CA LEU A 14 -13.60 3.03 -4.97
C LEU A 14 -12.57 2.33 -5.85
N ILE A 15 -12.80 1.07 -6.22
CA ILE A 15 -11.92 0.34 -7.15
C ILE A 15 -11.90 1.05 -8.51
N ALA A 16 -13.06 1.42 -9.06
CA ALA A 16 -13.14 2.13 -10.33
C ALA A 16 -12.40 3.48 -10.29
N THR A 17 -12.54 4.25 -9.22
CA THR A 17 -11.82 5.52 -9.01
C THR A 17 -10.31 5.30 -8.89
N HIS A 18 -9.87 4.25 -8.21
CA HIS A 18 -8.45 3.92 -8.14
C HIS A 18 -7.89 3.61 -9.54
N LEU A 19 -8.59 2.78 -10.31
CA LEU A 19 -8.17 2.40 -11.65
C LEU A 19 -8.16 3.59 -12.61
N SER A 20 -9.16 4.47 -12.56
CA SER A 20 -9.19 5.65 -13.42
C SER A 20 -8.01 6.58 -13.16
N LEU A 21 -7.70 6.85 -11.88
CA LEU A 21 -6.56 7.70 -11.52
C LEU A 21 -5.22 7.06 -11.88
N GLN A 22 -5.06 5.75 -11.68
CA GLN A 22 -3.86 5.02 -12.12
C GLN A 22 -3.73 5.02 -13.65
N SER A 23 -4.85 4.91 -14.38
CA SER A 23 -4.85 4.93 -15.84
C SER A 23 -4.47 6.31 -16.39
N ILE A 24 -4.96 7.39 -15.77
CA ILE A 24 -4.55 8.76 -16.12
C ILE A 24 -3.04 8.92 -15.97
N LEU A 25 -2.48 8.50 -14.83
CA LEU A 25 -1.03 8.54 -14.61
C LEU A 25 -0.27 7.74 -15.68
N LEU A 26 -0.71 6.51 -15.96
CA LEU A 26 -0.11 5.63 -16.95
C LEU A 26 -0.10 6.25 -18.35
N VAL A 27 -1.22 6.83 -18.77
CA VAL A 27 -1.37 7.51 -20.06
C VAL A 27 -0.46 8.73 -20.12
N SER A 28 -0.40 9.56 -19.07
CA SER A 28 0.53 10.69 -19.00
C SER A 28 1.97 10.26 -19.20
N TYR A 29 2.39 9.15 -18.58
CA TYR A 29 3.74 8.60 -18.76
C TYR A 29 3.99 8.11 -20.18
N PHE A 30 3.04 7.44 -20.81
CA PHE A 30 3.19 7.00 -22.20
C PHE A 30 3.30 8.18 -23.17
N PHE A 31 2.54 9.26 -22.95
CA PHE A 31 2.72 10.49 -23.73
C PHE A 31 4.13 11.07 -23.54
N MET A 32 4.62 11.19 -22.31
CA MET A 32 5.99 11.66 -22.06
C MET A 32 7.06 10.79 -22.74
N SER A 33 6.83 9.48 -22.82
CA SER A 33 7.75 8.55 -23.50
C SER A 33 7.66 8.65 -25.04
N ALA A 34 6.46 8.84 -25.61
CA ALA A 34 6.24 8.87 -27.04
C ALA A 34 6.75 10.15 -27.72
N PHE A 35 6.78 11.27 -26.99
CA PHE A 35 7.28 12.55 -27.50
C PHE A 35 8.80 12.73 -27.37
N ARG A 36 9.52 11.75 -26.83
CA ARG A 36 10.99 11.78 -26.85
C ARG A 36 11.49 11.40 -28.25
N LEU A 37 12.33 12.26 -28.81
CA LEU A 37 12.96 12.08 -30.13
C LEU A 37 13.97 10.93 -30.16
N GLU A 38 14.46 10.51 -28.99
CA GLU A 38 15.36 9.38 -28.82
C GLU A 38 14.54 8.08 -28.80
N GLY A 39 14.97 7.05 -29.55
CA GLY A 39 14.25 5.78 -29.69
C GLY A 39 14.01 5.00 -28.38
N TYR A 40 13.64 3.72 -28.49
CA TYR A 40 13.28 2.91 -27.32
C TYR A 40 14.40 2.85 -26.25
N GLN A 41 14.09 3.32 -25.03
CA GLN A 41 14.98 3.31 -23.87
C GLN A 41 14.35 2.53 -22.69
N PRO A 42 14.84 1.30 -22.39
CA PRO A 42 14.30 0.46 -21.29
C PRO A 42 14.28 1.14 -19.92
N ASP A 43 15.25 2.02 -19.65
CA ASP A 43 15.39 2.65 -18.33
C ASP A 43 14.27 3.64 -18.01
N ILE A 44 13.59 4.20 -19.02
CA ILE A 44 12.40 5.03 -18.83
C ILE A 44 11.27 4.17 -18.26
N TYR A 45 11.04 2.99 -18.83
CA TYR A 45 9.97 2.09 -18.37
C TYR A 45 10.24 1.53 -16.98
N LYS A 46 11.52 1.29 -16.64
CA LYS A 46 11.93 0.95 -15.26
C LYS A 46 11.57 2.06 -14.26
N LYS A 47 11.89 3.32 -14.58
CA LYS A 47 11.54 4.48 -13.74
C LYS A 47 10.02 4.69 -13.65
N MET A 48 9.33 4.51 -14.77
CA MET A 48 7.86 4.55 -14.85
C MET A 48 7.23 3.50 -13.95
N TYR A 49 7.74 2.25 -13.94
CA TYR A 49 7.29 1.20 -13.03
C TYR A 49 7.45 1.60 -11.56
N VAL A 50 8.63 2.09 -11.16
CA VAL A 50 8.88 2.52 -9.76
C VAL A 50 7.92 3.64 -9.36
N CYS A 51 7.72 4.62 -10.24
CA CYS A 51 6.80 5.72 -9.97
C CYS A 51 5.34 5.27 -9.91
N PHE A 52 4.92 4.42 -10.85
CA PHE A 52 3.58 3.82 -10.87
C PHE A 52 3.30 3.05 -9.59
N MET A 53 4.23 2.21 -9.13
CA MET A 53 4.06 1.46 -7.88
C MET A 53 3.99 2.38 -6.65
N THR A 54 4.85 3.40 -6.60
CA THR A 54 4.89 4.35 -5.47
C THR A 54 3.59 5.17 -5.39
N TRP A 55 3.14 5.72 -6.53
CA TRP A 55 1.85 6.41 -6.62
C TRP A 55 0.67 5.46 -6.37
N GLY A 56 0.76 4.24 -6.88
CA GLY A 56 -0.09 3.07 -6.58
C GLY A 56 -0.42 2.97 -5.11
N VAL A 57 0.62 2.83 -4.31
CA VAL A 57 0.54 2.66 -2.85
C VAL A 57 -0.01 3.91 -2.16
N PHE A 58 0.42 5.10 -2.56
CA PHE A 58 -0.10 6.35 -2.00
C PHE A 58 -1.61 6.45 -2.20
N LEU A 59 -2.06 6.29 -3.44
CA LEU A 59 -3.48 6.37 -3.79
C LEU A 59 -4.29 5.27 -3.11
N PHE A 60 -3.78 4.03 -3.13
CA PHE A 60 -4.39 2.90 -2.44
C PHE A 60 -4.57 3.18 -0.94
N SER A 61 -3.55 3.71 -0.28
CA SER A 61 -3.57 4.01 1.16
C SER A 61 -4.64 5.04 1.52
N ILE A 62 -4.84 6.06 0.68
CA ILE A 62 -5.87 7.08 0.87
C ILE A 62 -7.27 6.49 0.63
N LEU A 63 -7.46 5.78 -0.49
CA LEU A 63 -8.78 5.29 -0.87
C LEU A 63 -9.27 4.16 0.04
N ILE A 64 -8.38 3.30 0.55
CA ILE A 64 -8.79 2.16 1.38
C ILE A 64 -9.37 2.57 2.73
N VAL A 65 -9.04 3.78 3.23
CA VAL A 65 -9.71 4.37 4.41
C VAL A 65 -11.23 4.45 4.22
N LEU A 66 -11.68 4.69 2.99
CA LEU A 66 -13.11 4.82 2.65
C LEU A 66 -13.83 3.47 2.50
N TRP A 67 -13.10 2.35 2.46
CA TRP A 67 -13.66 1.01 2.25
C TRP A 67 -14.69 0.64 3.32
N GLU A 68 -15.92 0.30 2.92
CA GLU A 68 -16.96 -0.10 3.87
C GLU A 68 -16.79 -1.56 4.28
N ILE A 69 -16.95 -1.84 5.57
CA ILE A 69 -16.87 -3.17 6.18
C ILE A 69 -18.24 -3.47 6.83
N LYS A 70 -18.84 -4.63 6.54
CA LYS A 70 -20.19 -5.01 6.99
C LYS A 70 -20.21 -6.40 7.64
N GLY A 71 -21.24 -6.66 8.45
CA GLY A 71 -21.47 -7.97 9.08
C GLY A 71 -20.89 -8.12 10.50
N ASN A 72 -20.89 -9.36 10.99
CA ASN A 72 -20.35 -9.74 12.31
C ASN A 72 -18.81 -9.83 12.29
N TYR A 73 -18.16 -9.91 13.45
CA TYR A 73 -16.70 -9.89 13.56
C TYR A 73 -15.98 -10.84 12.58
N HIS A 74 -16.36 -12.12 12.53
CA HIS A 74 -15.71 -13.10 11.65
C HIS A 74 -15.91 -12.79 10.16
N LYS A 75 -17.13 -12.40 9.76
CA LYS A 75 -17.42 -11.99 8.38
C LYS A 75 -16.61 -10.76 7.98
N ARG A 76 -16.41 -9.80 8.90
CA ARG A 76 -15.58 -8.61 8.67
C ARG A 76 -14.13 -8.96 8.41
N ILE A 77 -13.54 -9.91 9.14
CA ILE A 77 -12.14 -10.32 8.91
C ILE A 77 -11.97 -10.91 7.50
N ILE A 78 -12.91 -11.77 7.07
CA ILE A 78 -12.88 -12.33 5.71
C ILE A 78 -13.06 -11.21 4.67
N GLU A 79 -14.00 -10.29 4.89
CA GLU A 79 -14.23 -9.15 3.99
C GLU A 79 -12.99 -8.24 3.88
N ILE A 80 -12.24 -8.05 4.97
CA ILE A 80 -10.99 -7.29 4.97
C ILE A 80 -9.95 -7.99 4.09
N LEU A 81 -9.69 -9.28 4.32
CA LEU A 81 -8.70 -10.03 3.57
C LEU A 81 -9.02 -10.03 2.07
N VAL A 82 -10.26 -10.40 1.73
CA VAL A 82 -10.71 -10.51 0.33
C VAL A 82 -10.78 -9.12 -0.32
N GLY A 83 -11.31 -8.13 0.38
CA GLY A 83 -11.43 -6.76 -0.13
C GLY A 83 -10.08 -6.15 -0.45
N VAL A 84 -9.09 -6.33 0.43
CA VAL A 84 -7.72 -5.86 0.22
C VAL A 84 -7.05 -6.58 -0.95
N MET A 85 -7.23 -7.91 -1.07
CA MET A 85 -6.70 -8.68 -2.20
C MET A 85 -7.28 -8.17 -3.51
N ILE A 86 -8.61 -8.07 -3.62
CA ILE A 86 -9.27 -7.59 -4.84
C ILE A 86 -8.83 -6.17 -5.18
N PHE A 87 -8.75 -5.30 -4.17
CA PHE A 87 -8.38 -3.91 -4.41
C PHE A 87 -6.92 -3.79 -4.86
N SER A 88 -6.00 -4.55 -4.26
CA SER A 88 -4.59 -4.56 -4.65
C SER A 88 -4.38 -5.18 -6.04
N PHE A 89 -5.05 -6.30 -6.34
CA PHE A 89 -4.95 -6.94 -7.65
C PHE A 89 -5.63 -6.17 -8.78
N SER A 90 -6.50 -5.20 -8.46
CA SER A 90 -7.12 -4.37 -9.49
C SER A 90 -6.09 -3.61 -10.34
N SER A 91 -4.92 -3.26 -9.79
CA SER A 91 -3.84 -2.57 -10.52
C SER A 91 -3.04 -3.47 -11.46
N LEU A 92 -3.19 -4.80 -11.35
CA LEU A 92 -2.40 -5.79 -12.08
C LEU A 92 -2.48 -5.60 -13.62
N PRO A 93 -3.64 -5.36 -14.25
CA PRO A 93 -3.70 -5.12 -15.69
C PRO A 93 -2.83 -3.92 -16.13
N LEU A 94 -2.82 -2.84 -15.33
CA LEU A 94 -2.02 -1.65 -15.63
C LEU A 94 -0.51 -1.93 -15.49
N ILE A 95 -0.13 -2.71 -14.47
CA ILE A 95 1.26 -3.17 -14.30
C ILE A 95 1.71 -4.01 -15.51
N LEU A 96 0.87 -4.93 -15.96
CA LEU A 96 1.17 -5.77 -17.13
C LEU A 96 1.34 -4.96 -18.41
N ILE A 97 0.59 -3.86 -18.59
CA ILE A 97 0.78 -2.95 -19.72
C ILE A 97 2.18 -2.32 -19.69
N ILE A 98 2.65 -1.86 -18.53
CA ILE A 98 4.02 -1.32 -18.37
C ILE A 98 5.06 -2.37 -18.78
N PHE A 99 4.86 -3.62 -18.35
CA PHE A 99 5.80 -4.70 -18.62
C PHE A 99 5.82 -5.10 -20.08
N SER A 100 4.65 -5.13 -20.71
CA SER A 100 4.46 -5.49 -22.11
C SER A 100 5.10 -4.45 -23.04
N VAL A 101 4.87 -3.16 -22.78
CA VAL A 101 5.44 -2.06 -23.57
C VAL A 101 6.94 -1.89 -23.28
N GLY A 102 7.30 -1.97 -22.00
CA GLY A 102 8.68 -1.76 -21.54
C GLY A 102 9.60 -2.97 -21.70
N ARG A 103 9.09 -4.12 -22.15
CA ARG A 103 9.83 -5.41 -22.23
C ARG A 103 10.58 -5.75 -20.94
N LEU A 104 9.95 -5.50 -19.80
CA LEU A 104 10.56 -5.65 -18.47
C LEU A 104 10.50 -7.12 -18.02
N ASN A 105 11.35 -7.97 -18.60
CA ASN A 105 11.45 -9.38 -18.24
C ASN A 105 12.23 -9.54 -16.91
N GLY A 106 11.73 -10.36 -15.99
CA GLY A 106 12.42 -10.73 -14.75
C GLY A 106 12.12 -9.88 -13.50
N ILE A 107 11.24 -8.88 -13.59
CA ILE A 107 10.81 -8.09 -12.42
C ILE A 107 9.69 -8.80 -11.67
N ASN A 108 9.85 -8.99 -10.35
CA ASN A 108 8.84 -9.61 -9.49
C ASN A 108 7.85 -8.59 -8.91
N PHE A 109 6.84 -8.19 -9.69
CA PHE A 109 5.82 -7.23 -9.23
C PHE A 109 4.89 -7.76 -8.13
N ILE A 110 4.89 -9.07 -7.84
CA ILE A 110 4.04 -9.68 -6.81
C ILE A 110 4.47 -9.24 -5.40
N LEU A 111 5.76 -9.13 -5.14
CA LEU A 111 6.23 -8.79 -3.80
C LEU A 111 5.82 -7.36 -3.35
N PRO A 112 5.94 -6.31 -4.20
CA PRO A 112 5.33 -5.01 -3.92
C PRO A 112 3.82 -5.06 -3.63
N LEU A 113 3.08 -5.89 -4.36
CA LEU A 113 1.64 -6.08 -4.13
C LEU A 113 1.36 -6.76 -2.77
N ILE A 114 2.19 -7.70 -2.33
CA ILE A 114 2.08 -8.31 -0.98
C ILE A 114 2.28 -7.26 0.10
N LEU A 115 3.27 -6.37 -0.02
CA LEU A 115 3.49 -5.28 0.94
C LEU A 115 2.31 -4.31 0.97
N GLN A 116 1.77 -3.97 -0.21
CA GLN A 116 0.57 -3.14 -0.33
C GLN A 116 -0.65 -3.81 0.32
N MET A 117 -0.84 -5.12 0.13
CA MET A 117 -1.92 -5.87 0.78
C MET A 117 -1.76 -5.87 2.29
N LEU A 118 -0.57 -6.17 2.82
CA LEU A 118 -0.34 -6.16 4.26
C LEU A 118 -0.65 -4.79 4.88
N TRP A 119 -0.23 -3.71 4.21
CA TRP A 119 -0.57 -2.36 4.62
C TRP A 119 -2.08 -2.09 4.62
N GLY A 120 -2.78 -2.51 3.57
CA GLY A 120 -4.24 -2.40 3.49
C GLY A 120 -4.95 -3.17 4.61
N ILE A 121 -4.46 -4.37 4.95
CA ILE A 121 -4.97 -5.19 6.05
C ILE A 121 -4.79 -4.44 7.37
N VAL A 122 -3.65 -3.79 7.62
CA VAL A 122 -3.42 -2.98 8.82
C VAL A 122 -4.46 -1.86 8.94
N ILE A 123 -4.64 -1.05 7.88
CA ILE A 123 -5.59 0.08 7.90
C ILE A 123 -7.01 -0.41 8.22
N LEU A 124 -7.46 -1.48 7.55
CA LEU A 124 -8.80 -2.01 7.78
C LEU A 124 -8.93 -2.76 9.12
N SER A 125 -7.85 -3.32 9.66
CA SER A 125 -7.84 -3.90 11.01
C SER A 125 -8.05 -2.82 12.07
N ILE A 126 -7.36 -1.67 11.95
CA ILE A 126 -7.59 -0.51 12.83
C ILE A 126 -9.04 -0.04 12.71
N LYS A 127 -9.55 0.05 11.47
CA LYS A 127 -10.95 0.41 11.21
C LYS A 127 -11.91 -0.52 11.94
N ASN A 128 -11.72 -1.83 11.82
CA ASN A 128 -12.56 -2.84 12.47
C ASN A 128 -12.52 -2.74 14.00
N LEU A 129 -11.33 -2.50 14.58
CA LEU A 129 -11.19 -2.22 16.01
C LEU A 129 -12.05 -1.03 16.43
N LEU A 130 -11.92 0.11 15.75
CA LEU A 130 -12.67 1.32 16.10
C LEU A 130 -14.19 1.14 15.95
N ILE A 131 -14.64 0.40 14.93
CA ILE A 131 -16.06 0.03 14.78
C ILE A 131 -16.54 -0.80 15.98
N ASN A 132 -15.71 -1.73 16.46
CA ASN A 132 -16.06 -2.57 17.63
C ASN A 132 -16.05 -1.77 18.93
N MET A 133 -15.28 -0.68 19.01
CA MET A 133 -15.30 0.30 20.10
C MET A 133 -16.48 1.30 20.02
N LYS A 134 -17.41 1.13 19.07
CA LYS A 134 -18.58 2.02 18.85
C LYS A 134 -18.22 3.47 18.50
N VAL A 135 -17.03 3.70 17.95
CA VAL A 135 -16.65 5.04 17.46
C VAL A 135 -17.51 5.40 16.24
N SER A 136 -17.90 6.68 16.11
CA SER A 136 -18.72 7.14 15.00
C SER A 136 -17.98 6.99 13.66
N MET A 137 -18.68 6.56 12.60
CA MET A 137 -18.06 6.28 11.29
C MET A 137 -17.33 7.48 10.67
N TRP A 138 -17.80 8.70 10.93
CA TRP A 138 -17.14 9.92 10.48
C TRP A 138 -15.79 10.10 11.19
N TYR A 139 -15.75 9.93 12.51
CA TYR A 139 -14.52 10.06 13.29
C TYR A 139 -13.52 8.94 12.99
N ILE A 140 -13.99 7.72 12.74
CA ILE A 140 -13.13 6.61 12.26
C ILE A 140 -12.39 6.99 10.97
N LYS A 141 -13.12 7.53 9.98
CA LYS A 141 -12.51 7.95 8.70
C LYS A 141 -11.49 9.06 8.93
N TYR A 142 -11.84 10.07 9.74
CA TYR A 142 -10.94 11.17 10.08
C TYR A 142 -9.64 10.69 10.73
N LEU A 143 -9.73 9.86 11.77
CA LEU A 143 -8.57 9.29 12.45
C LEU A 143 -7.69 8.45 11.52
N LEU A 144 -8.31 7.63 10.67
CA LEU A 144 -7.57 6.81 9.72
C LEU A 144 -6.87 7.65 8.64
N PHE A 145 -7.49 8.73 8.16
CA PHE A 145 -6.83 9.65 7.24
C PHE A 145 -5.61 10.30 7.88
N ILE A 146 -5.75 10.80 9.11
CA ILE A 146 -4.60 11.36 9.85
C ILE A 146 -3.52 10.30 10.02
N PHE A 147 -3.87 9.11 10.49
CA PHE A 147 -2.92 8.01 10.67
C PHE A 147 -2.16 7.69 9.39
N VAL A 148 -2.87 7.50 8.27
CA VAL A 148 -2.27 7.20 6.97
C VAL A 148 -1.36 8.35 6.54
N ILE A 149 -1.83 9.60 6.55
CA ILE A 149 -1.03 10.75 6.12
C ILE A 149 0.20 10.93 7.02
N THR A 150 0.08 10.74 8.33
CA THR A 150 1.22 10.75 9.26
C THR A 150 2.23 9.67 8.90
N VAL A 151 1.81 8.42 8.74
CA VAL A 151 2.74 7.33 8.40
C VAL A 151 3.40 7.58 7.03
N LEU A 152 2.68 8.13 6.06
CA LEU A 152 3.21 8.36 4.71
C LEU A 152 4.11 9.59 4.61
N LEU A 153 3.68 10.75 5.13
CA LEU A 153 4.38 12.03 4.96
C LEU A 153 5.36 12.32 6.09
N ILE A 154 4.97 12.13 7.35
CA ILE A 154 5.80 12.56 8.49
C ILE A 154 7.08 11.71 8.55
N SER A 155 6.99 10.41 8.25
CA SER A 155 8.18 9.56 8.18
C SER A 155 9.11 9.93 7.00
N MET A 156 8.58 10.42 5.87
CA MET A 156 9.38 10.96 4.77
C MET A 156 10.07 12.28 5.15
N ILE A 157 9.36 13.16 5.88
CA ILE A 157 9.93 14.42 6.38
C ILE A 157 11.04 14.14 7.40
N PHE A 158 10.83 13.20 8.32
CA PHE A 158 11.87 12.79 9.27
C PHE A 158 13.06 12.14 8.56
N LEU A 159 12.82 11.33 7.52
CA LEU A 159 13.91 10.79 6.70
C LEU A 159 14.71 11.92 6.04
N PHE A 160 14.02 12.91 5.45
CA PHE A 160 14.67 14.08 4.85
C PHE A 160 15.57 14.81 5.85
N PHE A 161 15.05 15.13 7.04
CA PHE A 161 15.85 15.79 8.07
C PHE A 161 17.01 14.92 8.56
N TYR A 162 16.77 13.63 8.79
CA TYR A 162 17.81 12.71 9.22
C TYR A 162 18.99 12.69 8.23
N VAL A 163 18.69 12.64 6.94
CA VAL A 163 19.69 12.65 5.88
C VAL A 163 20.46 13.96 5.84
N GLN A 164 19.74 15.08 5.95
CA GLN A 164 20.33 16.41 5.84
C GLN A 164 21.19 16.76 7.06
N TYR A 165 20.74 16.43 8.27
CA TYR A 165 21.46 16.72 9.51
C TYR A 165 22.59 15.74 9.82
N ALA A 166 22.45 14.46 9.45
CA ALA A 166 23.53 13.48 9.62
C ALA A 166 24.58 13.54 8.49
N GLN A 167 24.43 14.48 7.53
CA GLN A 167 25.28 14.60 6.33
C GLN A 167 25.43 13.28 5.57
N LEU A 168 24.39 12.44 5.63
CA LEU A 168 24.43 11.12 5.02
C LEU A 168 24.25 11.27 3.52
N VAL A 169 25.20 10.72 2.76
CA VAL A 169 25.06 10.59 1.32
C VAL A 169 24.22 9.36 1.07
N ILE A 170 22.90 9.56 0.91
CA ILE A 170 22.03 8.48 0.41
C ILE A 170 22.46 8.16 -1.01
N THR A 171 23.00 6.96 -1.19
CA THR A 171 23.36 6.44 -2.51
C THR A 171 22.25 5.58 -3.10
N THR A 172 21.39 5.01 -2.26
CA THR A 172 20.30 4.11 -2.66
C THR A 172 19.08 4.26 -1.74
N ILE A 173 17.90 3.78 -2.14
CA ILE A 173 16.72 3.83 -1.24
C ILE A 173 16.88 2.86 -0.05
N TYR A 174 17.52 1.72 -0.28
CA TYR A 174 17.87 0.73 0.76
C TYR A 174 19.33 0.94 1.20
N ASP A 175 19.61 2.16 1.66
CA ASP A 175 20.91 2.55 2.18
C ASP A 175 21.10 2.05 3.61
N LYS A 176 22.31 1.60 3.96
CA LYS A 176 22.62 1.07 5.29
C LYS A 176 22.55 2.14 6.39
N ASP A 177 22.72 3.40 5.98
CA ASP A 177 22.77 4.54 6.89
C ASP A 177 21.37 5.01 7.30
N ILE A 178 20.32 4.57 6.59
CA ILE A 178 18.91 4.82 6.94
C ILE A 178 18.49 3.84 8.04
N PRO A 179 18.05 4.31 9.22
CA PRO A 179 17.58 3.45 10.29
C PRO A 179 16.42 2.57 9.84
N ILE A 180 16.47 1.28 10.21
CA ILE A 180 15.56 0.28 9.65
C ILE A 180 14.07 0.56 9.95
N PHE A 181 13.78 1.29 11.03
CA PHE A 181 12.41 1.65 11.40
C PHE A 181 11.72 2.59 10.40
N PHE A 182 12.46 3.36 9.59
CA PHE A 182 11.87 4.17 8.52
C PHE A 182 11.19 3.32 7.44
N PHE A 183 11.67 2.08 7.27
CA PHE A 183 11.05 1.10 6.37
C PHE A 183 9.79 0.45 6.96
N THR A 184 9.23 0.98 8.06
CA THR A 184 7.81 0.75 8.37
C THR A 184 6.90 1.53 7.44
N ASN A 185 7.37 2.63 6.82
CA ASN A 185 6.59 3.36 5.83
C ASN A 185 6.41 2.53 4.55
N PRO A 186 5.17 2.21 4.13
CA PRO A 186 4.91 1.43 2.93
C PRO A 186 5.42 2.10 1.64
N LEU A 187 5.47 3.43 1.56
CA LEU A 187 6.01 4.13 0.40
C LEU A 187 7.50 3.90 0.25
N ILE A 188 8.28 4.11 1.31
CA ILE A 188 9.75 3.93 1.27
C ILE A 188 10.06 2.46 0.97
N SER A 189 9.37 1.54 1.64
CA SER A 189 9.61 0.10 1.47
C SER A 189 9.25 -0.39 0.08
N ILE A 190 8.11 0.03 -0.48
CA ILE A 190 7.70 -0.41 -1.83
C ILE A 190 8.51 0.31 -2.90
N MET A 191 8.77 1.61 -2.77
CA MET A 191 9.64 2.36 -3.70
C MET A 191 11.04 1.76 -3.75
N GLY A 192 11.64 1.46 -2.59
CA GLY A 192 12.94 0.81 -2.50
C GLY A 192 12.95 -0.59 -3.10
N LEU A 193 11.92 -1.40 -2.82
CA LEU A 193 11.79 -2.73 -3.41
C LEU A 193 11.67 -2.65 -4.95
N SER A 194 10.78 -1.80 -5.45
CA SER A 194 10.60 -1.61 -6.90
C SER A 194 11.89 -1.11 -7.57
N HIS A 195 12.65 -0.23 -6.90
CA HIS A 195 13.95 0.25 -7.39
C HIS A 195 14.99 -0.87 -7.48
N VAL A 196 15.10 -1.71 -6.44
CA VAL A 196 16.02 -2.87 -6.45
C VAL A 196 15.65 -3.85 -7.56
N GLN A 197 14.36 -4.10 -7.77
CA GLN A 197 13.89 -5.03 -8.78
C GLN A 197 14.17 -4.58 -10.22
N VAL A 198 14.27 -3.27 -10.48
CA VAL A 198 14.67 -2.75 -11.80
C VAL A 198 16.19 -2.71 -12.01
N GLY A 199 16.97 -3.28 -11.08
CA GLY A 199 18.44 -3.30 -11.14
C GLY A 199 19.11 -2.13 -10.40
N GLY A 200 18.36 -1.40 -9.57
CA GLY A 200 18.91 -0.38 -8.70
C GLY A 200 19.84 -0.97 -7.63
N SER A 201 20.89 -0.23 -7.27
CA SER A 201 21.80 -0.62 -6.20
C SER A 201 21.08 -0.69 -4.84
N THR A 202 21.58 -1.58 -3.97
CA THR A 202 21.09 -1.76 -2.60
C THR A 202 22.23 -2.12 -1.67
N GLN A 203 22.24 -1.55 -0.48
CA GLN A 203 23.21 -1.90 0.56
C GLN A 203 22.60 -2.84 1.61
N MET A 204 21.29 -2.74 1.85
CA MET A 204 20.58 -3.56 2.85
C MET A 204 19.89 -4.81 2.26
N GLN A 205 19.99 -5.06 0.95
CA GLN A 205 19.29 -6.16 0.26
C GLN A 205 17.78 -6.16 0.59
N TYR A 206 17.18 -7.32 0.90
CA TYR A 206 15.75 -7.45 1.24
C TYR A 206 15.43 -7.28 2.74
N ARG A 207 16.41 -6.89 3.57
CA ARG A 207 16.16 -6.71 5.02
C ARG A 207 15.03 -5.73 5.35
N PRO A 208 14.91 -4.56 4.67
CA PRO A 208 13.79 -3.65 4.88
C PRO A 208 12.42 -4.28 4.65
N VAL A 209 12.32 -5.15 3.62
CA VAL A 209 11.08 -5.87 3.28
C VAL A 209 10.69 -6.86 4.38
N LEU A 210 11.65 -7.66 4.85
CA LEU A 210 11.41 -8.61 5.94
C LEU A 210 10.99 -7.90 7.22
N PHE A 211 11.65 -6.79 7.55
CA PHE A 211 11.30 -5.96 8.70
C PHE A 211 9.88 -5.39 8.58
N PHE A 212 9.51 -4.84 7.42
CA PHE A 212 8.16 -4.36 7.14
C PHE A 212 7.11 -5.47 7.34
N LEU A 213 7.35 -6.66 6.75
CA LEU A 213 6.45 -7.80 6.84
C LEU A 213 6.22 -8.23 8.29
N VAL A 214 7.29 -8.41 9.06
CA VAL A 214 7.20 -8.82 10.47
C VAL A 214 6.48 -7.76 11.30
N CYS A 215 6.90 -6.49 11.20
CA CYS A 215 6.35 -5.39 11.99
C CYS A 215 4.83 -5.26 11.79
N TRP A 216 4.37 -5.19 10.54
CA TRP A 216 2.95 -4.98 10.25
C TRP A 216 2.09 -6.23 10.46
N THR A 217 2.66 -7.43 10.30
CA THR A 217 1.94 -8.68 10.64
C THR A 217 1.69 -8.75 12.14
N VAL A 218 2.72 -8.53 12.97
CA VAL A 218 2.59 -8.54 14.44
C VAL A 218 1.58 -7.47 14.89
N PHE A 219 1.70 -6.27 14.34
CA PHE A 219 0.78 -5.17 14.65
C PHE A 219 -0.68 -5.46 14.27
N SER A 220 -0.91 -5.98 13.05
CA SER A 220 -2.25 -6.36 12.60
C SER A 220 -2.85 -7.47 13.46
N THR A 221 -2.07 -8.48 13.82
CA THR A 221 -2.53 -9.56 14.71
C THR A 221 -2.90 -9.02 16.09
N ALA A 222 -2.08 -8.15 16.69
CA ALA A 222 -2.37 -7.52 17.98
C ALA A 222 -3.68 -6.69 17.94
N ILE A 223 -3.89 -5.91 16.87
CA ILE A 223 -5.13 -5.15 16.68
C ILE A 223 -6.34 -6.08 16.55
N ASN A 224 -6.23 -7.14 15.74
CA ASN A 224 -7.35 -8.05 15.50
C ASN A 224 -7.74 -8.83 16.77
N ILE A 225 -6.76 -9.24 17.59
CA ILE A 225 -7.02 -9.84 18.91
C ILE A 225 -7.75 -8.84 19.81
N THR A 226 -7.31 -7.59 19.84
CA THR A 226 -7.96 -6.54 20.64
C THR A 226 -9.39 -6.27 20.16
N ALA A 227 -9.59 -6.20 18.84
CA ALA A 227 -10.90 -6.03 18.23
C ALA A 227 -11.85 -7.19 18.55
N TYR A 228 -11.33 -8.43 18.59
CA TYR A 228 -12.10 -9.61 18.97
C TYR A 228 -12.61 -9.49 20.42
N ARG A 229 -11.74 -9.09 21.36
CA ARG A 229 -12.10 -8.91 22.78
C ARG A 229 -13.26 -7.91 22.93
N PHE A 230 -13.19 -6.75 22.29
CA PHE A 230 -14.28 -5.77 22.29
C PHE A 230 -15.57 -6.32 21.66
N SER A 231 -15.45 -7.10 20.58
CA SER A 231 -16.62 -7.71 19.94
C SER A 231 -17.30 -8.76 20.82
N LYS A 232 -16.53 -9.50 21.64
CA LYS A 232 -17.06 -10.51 22.57
C LYS A 232 -17.78 -9.86 23.75
N LEU A 233 -17.16 -8.86 24.39
CA LEU A 233 -17.78 -8.09 25.49
C LEU A 233 -19.13 -7.49 25.08
N ARG A 234 -19.26 -7.09 23.81
CA ARG A 234 -20.51 -6.57 23.28
C ARG A 234 -21.63 -7.60 23.22
N ARG A 235 -21.35 -8.87 22.92
CA ARG A 235 -22.39 -9.91 22.89
C ARG A 235 -22.95 -10.16 24.29
N ILE A 236 -22.07 -10.21 25.28
CA ILE A 236 -22.43 -10.45 26.69
C ILE A 236 -23.34 -9.34 27.23
N ASN A 237 -23.08 -8.07 26.89
CA ASN A 237 -23.90 -6.95 27.38
C ASN A 237 -25.26 -6.79 26.65
N HIS A 238 -25.57 -7.62 25.65
CA HIS A 238 -26.82 -7.61 24.89
C HIS A 238 -27.65 -8.88 25.08
N GLU A 239 -27.17 -9.83 25.90
CA GLU A 239 -27.91 -10.97 26.45
C GLU A 239 -28.38 -10.62 27.87
#